data_AF-A0A9P2IR85-F1
#
_entry.id   AF-A0A9P2IR85-F1
#
_cell.length_a   1.000
_cell.length_b   1.000
_cell.length_c   1.000
_cell.angle_alpha   90.00
_cell.angle_beta   90.00
_cell.angle_gamma   90.00
#
_symmetry.space_group_name_H-M   'P 1'
#
loop_
_entity.id
_entity.type
_entity.pdbx_description
1 polymer ?
#
loop_
_entity_poly.entity_id
_entity_poly.type
_entity_poly.pdbx_seq_one_letter_code
_entity_poly.pdbx_strand_id
1 'polypeptide(L)'
;IVVLCVLFRKHIPMNKYFLKQQLAWVPFLGLACWALDMPFMKRYSRAYLLRHPERRGKDVETTRRSCEKFRLHPTTIVNFVEGSRFTQEKHQQTHSTFQNLLPPKAAGIAMALNVLGKQFDKLLNVTLCYPDNNRQPFFDMLSGKLTRIVVHVDLQPIADELHGDYINDKSFKRHFQQWLNSLWQEKDQLLTSLMSSQRQDK
;
A
#
# COMPACT_ATOMS: atom_id res chain seq x y z
N ILE A 1 6.99 3.72 -7.17
CA ILE A 1 7.60 4.60 -6.15
C ILE A 1 8.09 5.89 -6.79
N VAL A 2 9.07 5.84 -7.71
CA VAL A 2 9.59 7.04 -8.40
C VAL A 2 8.49 7.89 -9.03
N VAL A 3 7.59 7.25 -9.78
CA VAL A 3 6.42 7.92 -10.40
C VAL A 3 5.58 8.68 -9.37
N LEU A 4 5.28 8.06 -8.22
CA LEU A 4 4.50 8.70 -7.14
C LEU A 4 5.27 9.88 -6.53
N CYS A 5 6.58 9.73 -6.30
CA CYS A 5 7.41 10.81 -5.77
C CYS A 5 7.50 12.00 -6.71
N VAL A 6 7.50 11.77 -8.03
CA VAL A 6 7.53 12.84 -9.04
C VAL A 6 6.16 13.52 -9.14
N LEU A 7 5.09 12.73 -9.28
CA LEU A 7 3.74 13.27 -9.43
C LEU A 7 3.27 14.07 -8.23
N PHE A 8 3.54 13.57 -7.02
CA PHE A 8 3.01 14.20 -5.82
C PHE A 8 3.98 15.14 -5.10
N ARG A 9 5.17 15.41 -5.68
CA ARG A 9 6.23 16.23 -5.06
C ARG A 9 5.73 17.56 -4.49
N LYS A 10 4.75 18.19 -5.14
CA LYS A 10 4.20 19.51 -4.77
C LYS A 10 2.73 19.46 -4.32
N HIS A 11 2.12 18.28 -4.28
CA HIS A 11 0.69 18.13 -4.08
C HIS A 11 0.33 17.43 -2.77
N ILE A 12 1.23 16.61 -2.22
CA ILE A 12 1.00 15.93 -0.95
C ILE A 12 2.20 16.11 -0.02
N PRO A 13 1.97 16.06 1.30
CA PRO A 13 3.04 16.05 2.29
C PRO A 13 3.98 14.85 2.11
N MET A 14 5.11 14.86 2.83
CA MET A 14 6.17 13.87 2.58
C MET A 14 5.66 12.42 2.68
N ASN A 15 5.98 11.63 1.64
CA ASN A 15 5.61 10.23 1.52
C ASN A 15 6.41 9.38 2.53
N LYS A 16 5.70 8.73 3.44
CA LYS A 16 6.23 7.69 4.32
C LYS A 16 5.73 6.33 3.88
N TYR A 17 6.64 5.36 3.94
CA TYR A 17 6.35 3.97 3.58
C TYR A 17 6.44 3.12 4.85
N PHE A 18 5.57 2.12 4.96
CA PHE A 18 5.80 1.08 5.95
C PHE A 18 6.92 0.17 5.47
N LEU A 19 8.06 0.25 6.14
CA LEU A 19 9.24 -0.50 5.78
C LEU A 19 9.32 -1.78 6.60
N LYS A 20 9.83 -2.87 6.00
CA LYS A 20 10.16 -4.06 6.78
C LYS A 20 11.32 -3.74 7.71
N GLN A 21 11.28 -4.26 8.93
CA GLN A 21 12.37 -4.09 9.89
C GLN A 21 13.75 -4.53 9.36
N GLN A 22 13.79 -5.50 8.42
CA GLN A 22 15.05 -5.91 7.79
C GLN A 22 15.76 -4.78 7.01
N LEU A 23 15.02 -3.80 6.49
CA LEU A 23 15.63 -2.65 5.80
C LEU A 23 16.31 -1.68 6.76
N ALA A 24 16.02 -1.74 8.06
CA ALA A 24 16.74 -0.94 9.06
C ALA A 24 18.23 -1.31 9.15
N TRP A 25 18.57 -2.56 8.79
CA TRP A 25 19.93 -3.07 8.81
C TRP A 25 20.74 -2.77 7.55
N VAL A 26 20.11 -2.18 6.52
CA VAL A 26 20.82 -1.77 5.32
C VAL A 26 21.55 -0.45 5.61
N PRO A 27 22.88 -0.37 5.44
CA PRO A 27 23.66 0.83 5.72
C PRO A 27 23.13 2.02 4.90
N PHE A 28 23.11 3.21 5.51
CA PHE A 28 22.50 4.46 5.03
C PHE A 28 20.97 4.44 4.91
N LEU A 29 20.38 3.36 4.42
CA LEU A 29 18.93 3.23 4.24
C LEU A 29 18.20 3.24 5.59
N GLY A 30 18.70 2.50 6.58
CA GLY A 30 18.14 2.46 7.92
C GLY A 30 18.16 3.82 8.62
N LEU A 31 19.29 4.54 8.52
CA LEU A 31 19.46 5.87 9.09
C LEU A 31 18.57 6.92 8.42
N ALA A 32 18.48 6.91 7.08
CA ALA A 32 17.60 7.81 6.34
C ALA A 32 16.12 7.57 6.70
N CYS A 33 15.70 6.31 6.79
CA CYS A 33 14.32 5.98 7.12
C CYS A 33 13.99 6.27 8.60
N TRP A 34 14.98 6.14 9.51
CA TRP A 34 14.85 6.57 10.90
C TRP A 34 14.74 8.10 11.01
N ALA A 35 15.56 8.86 10.28
CA ALA A 35 15.51 10.32 10.25
C ALA A 35 14.20 10.87 9.66
N LEU A 36 13.54 10.12 8.78
CA LEU A 36 12.24 10.46 8.19
C LEU A 36 11.05 10.02 9.08
N ASP A 37 11.31 9.52 10.30
CA ASP A 37 10.36 8.88 11.22
C ASP A 37 9.49 7.82 10.49
N MET A 38 10.05 7.00 9.60
CA MET A 38 9.27 5.95 8.93
C MET A 38 9.02 4.76 9.87
N PRO A 39 7.77 4.27 10.01
CA PRO A 39 7.47 3.15 10.88
C PRO A 39 8.03 1.85 10.31
N PHE A 40 8.95 1.22 11.05
CA PHE A 40 9.45 -0.12 10.75
C PHE A 40 8.50 -1.18 11.31
N MET A 41 7.89 -1.97 10.43
CA MET A 41 7.01 -3.06 10.85
C MET A 41 7.78 -4.38 10.99
N LYS A 42 7.60 -5.05 12.12
CA LYS A 42 8.03 -6.44 12.32
C LYS A 42 6.96 -7.35 11.76
N ARG A 43 7.36 -8.27 10.87
CA ARG A 43 6.44 -9.27 10.34
C ARG A 43 6.55 -10.55 11.16
N TYR A 44 5.81 -10.64 12.25
CA TYR A 44 5.77 -11.88 13.03
C TYR A 44 4.98 -12.95 12.27
N SER A 45 5.56 -14.14 12.09
CA SER A 45 4.88 -15.26 11.46
C SER A 45 3.79 -15.83 12.38
N ARG A 46 2.76 -16.47 11.81
CA ARG A 46 1.64 -17.06 12.58
C ARG A 46 2.15 -18.08 13.61
N ALA A 47 3.15 -18.89 13.24
CA ALA A 47 3.79 -19.85 14.13
C ALA A 47 4.54 -19.18 15.29
N TYR A 48 5.16 -18.02 15.05
CA TYR A 48 5.88 -17.26 16.07
C TYR A 48 4.93 -16.57 17.05
N LEU A 49 3.82 -16.00 16.57
CA LEU A 49 2.80 -15.37 17.41
C LEU A 49 2.03 -16.36 18.28
N LEU A 50 1.92 -17.62 17.86
CA LEU A 50 1.34 -18.69 18.67
C LEU A 50 2.25 -19.09 19.84
N ARG A 51 3.58 -18.99 19.66
CA ARG A 51 4.57 -19.28 20.71
C ARG A 51 4.81 -18.11 21.66
N HIS A 52 4.57 -16.88 21.19
CA HIS A 52 4.77 -15.65 21.96
C HIS A 52 3.55 -14.74 21.87
N PRO A 53 2.44 -15.10 22.55
CA PRO A 53 1.23 -14.29 22.56
C PRO A 53 1.48 -12.89 23.14
N GLU A 54 2.46 -12.71 24.04
CA GLU A 54 2.87 -11.41 24.59
C GLU A 54 3.50 -10.44 23.58
N ARG A 55 3.83 -10.91 22.37
CA ARG A 55 4.34 -10.08 21.27
C ARG A 55 3.24 -9.65 20.29
N ARG A 56 2.03 -10.21 20.39
CA ARG A 56 0.86 -9.67 19.68
C ARG A 56 0.52 -8.29 20.24
N GLY A 57 0.43 -7.27 19.38
CA GLY A 57 0.03 -5.92 19.76
C GLY A 57 1.17 -4.94 20.07
N LYS A 58 2.38 -5.40 20.43
CA LYS A 58 3.54 -4.49 20.65
C LYS A 58 3.94 -3.68 19.41
N ASP A 59 3.72 -4.23 18.21
CA ASP A 59 3.93 -3.48 16.96
C ASP A 59 2.92 -2.34 16.79
N VAL A 60 1.68 -2.52 17.26
CA VAL A 60 0.64 -1.48 17.18
C VAL A 60 0.97 -0.34 18.15
N GLU A 61 1.40 -0.64 19.37
CA GLU A 61 1.84 0.38 20.34
C GLU A 61 3.08 1.14 19.88
N THR A 62 4.07 0.43 19.33
CA THR A 62 5.30 1.06 18.81
C THR A 62 4.97 1.95 17.61
N THR A 63 4.08 1.49 16.72
CA THR A 63 3.62 2.30 15.58
C THR A 63 2.81 3.51 16.09
N ARG A 64 1.96 3.34 17.11
CA ARG A 64 1.19 4.44 17.74
C ARG A 64 2.09 5.53 18.30
N ARG A 65 3.17 5.17 19.01
CA ARG A 65 4.16 6.14 19.54
C ARG A 65 4.90 6.88 18.43
N SER A 66 5.30 6.19 17.35
CA SER A 66 5.89 6.87 16.18
C SER A 66 4.86 7.78 15.48
N CYS A 67 3.58 7.41 15.49
CA CYS A 67 2.51 8.19 14.89
C CYS A 67 2.07 9.39 15.73
N GLU A 68 2.31 9.43 17.04
CA GLU A 68 2.12 10.64 17.85
C GLU A 68 2.95 11.82 17.33
N LYS A 69 4.15 11.55 16.80
CA LYS A 69 4.97 12.57 16.13
C LYS A 69 4.37 13.04 14.79
N PHE A 70 3.60 12.20 14.10
CA PHE A 70 2.92 12.58 12.85
C PHE A 70 1.77 13.57 13.09
N ARG A 71 1.29 13.72 14.33
CA ARG A 71 0.29 14.75 14.67
C ARG A 71 0.81 16.18 14.48
N LEU A 72 2.13 16.37 14.57
CA LEU A 72 2.76 17.68 14.48
C LEU A 72 3.12 18.06 13.04
N HIS A 73 3.17 17.09 12.12
CA HIS A 73 3.64 17.32 10.75
C HIS A 73 2.77 16.55 9.75
N PRO A 74 2.15 17.24 8.77
CA PRO A 74 1.32 16.57 7.78
C PRO A 74 2.16 15.53 7.04
N THR A 75 1.64 14.30 6.97
CA THR A 75 2.38 13.14 6.49
C THR A 75 1.48 12.29 5.61
N THR A 76 1.99 11.81 4.49
CA THR A 76 1.27 10.86 3.65
C THR A 76 1.80 9.45 3.85
N ILE A 77 0.92 8.51 4.15
CA ILE A 77 1.27 7.10 4.26
C ILE A 77 0.96 6.39 2.95
N VAL A 78 1.98 5.78 2.35
CA VAL A 78 1.83 5.00 1.13
C VAL A 78 1.83 3.51 1.46
N ASN A 79 0.79 2.81 1.00
CA ASN A 79 0.66 1.38 1.18
C ASN A 79 0.47 0.65 -0.15
N PHE A 80 1.24 -0.42 -0.35
CA PHE A 80 1.11 -1.33 -1.48
C PHE A 80 0.34 -2.57 -1.04
N VAL A 81 -0.97 -2.56 -1.26
CA VAL A 81 -1.91 -3.54 -0.70
C VAL A 81 -1.64 -4.98 -1.18
N GLU A 82 -1.11 -5.19 -2.39
CA GLU A 82 -0.71 -6.52 -2.86
C GLU A 82 0.47 -7.11 -2.04
N GLY A 83 1.29 -6.23 -1.45
CA GLY A 83 2.48 -6.58 -0.68
C GLY A 83 3.60 -7.22 -1.50
N SER A 84 3.48 -7.28 -2.83
CA SER A 84 4.55 -7.71 -3.73
C SER A 84 4.29 -7.16 -5.14
N ARG A 85 5.32 -7.12 -5.98
CA ARG A 85 5.16 -6.80 -7.40
C ARG A 85 4.42 -7.92 -8.12
N PHE A 86 3.44 -7.55 -8.94
CA PHE A 86 2.72 -8.43 -9.86
C PHE A 86 3.70 -9.15 -10.79
N THR A 87 3.51 -10.47 -10.93
CA THR A 87 4.08 -11.28 -12.01
C THR A 87 3.04 -12.36 -12.36
N GLN A 88 3.04 -12.85 -13.59
CA GLN A 88 2.05 -13.83 -14.04
C GLN A 88 2.14 -15.13 -13.24
N GLU A 89 3.35 -15.54 -12.84
CA GLU A 89 3.58 -16.73 -12.02
C GLU A 89 2.94 -16.55 -10.64
N LYS A 90 3.07 -15.37 -10.01
CA LYS A 90 2.45 -15.11 -8.71
C LYS A 90 0.95 -15.02 -8.79
N HIS A 91 0.42 -14.44 -9.88
CA HIS A 91 -1.01 -14.36 -10.11
C HIS A 91 -1.64 -15.76 -10.16
N GLN A 92 -1.01 -16.67 -10.91
CA GLN A 92 -1.40 -18.08 -10.98
C GLN A 92 -1.27 -18.78 -9.62
N GLN A 93 -0.13 -18.64 -8.93
CA GLN A 93 0.12 -19.27 -7.63
C GLN A 93 -0.84 -18.78 -6.52
N THR A 94 -1.29 -17.53 -6.61
CA THR A 94 -2.19 -16.94 -5.61
C THR A 94 -3.66 -17.13 -5.96
N HIS A 95 -3.98 -17.77 -7.10
CA HIS A 95 -5.34 -17.96 -7.61
C HIS A 95 -6.16 -16.67 -7.55
N SER A 96 -5.57 -15.58 -8.06
CA SER A 96 -6.23 -14.28 -8.02
C SER A 96 -7.52 -14.31 -8.83
N THR A 97 -8.61 -13.82 -8.24
CA THR A 97 -9.91 -13.65 -8.91
C THR A 97 -9.94 -12.41 -9.81
N PHE A 98 -8.97 -11.51 -9.65
CA PHE A 98 -8.83 -10.28 -10.45
C PHE A 98 -8.00 -10.56 -11.68
N GLN A 99 -8.28 -9.91 -12.81
CA GLN A 99 -7.56 -10.18 -14.06
C GLN A 99 -6.15 -9.58 -14.08
N ASN A 100 -6.00 -8.36 -13.58
CA ASN A 100 -4.80 -7.54 -13.70
C ASN A 100 -4.07 -7.35 -12.36
N LEU A 101 -4.64 -7.80 -11.25
CA LEU A 101 -4.16 -7.52 -9.89
C LEU A 101 -3.95 -8.79 -9.07
N LEU A 102 -3.07 -8.71 -8.07
CA LEU A 102 -2.95 -9.75 -7.04
C LEU A 102 -4.01 -9.52 -5.94
N PRO A 103 -4.36 -10.56 -5.15
CA PRO A 103 -5.31 -10.42 -4.07
C PRO A 103 -4.84 -9.38 -3.03
N PRO A 104 -5.73 -8.46 -2.60
CA PRO A 104 -5.35 -7.41 -1.67
C PRO A 104 -5.11 -7.95 -0.26
N LYS A 105 -4.08 -7.45 0.42
CA LYS A 105 -3.76 -7.78 1.82
C LYS A 105 -4.24 -6.67 2.75
N ALA A 106 -5.45 -6.87 3.28
CA ALA A 106 -6.13 -5.92 4.18
C ALA A 106 -5.33 -5.55 5.45
N ALA A 107 -4.49 -6.46 5.97
CA ALA A 107 -3.82 -6.25 7.25
C ALA A 107 -2.94 -4.98 7.29
N GLY A 108 -2.24 -4.65 6.20
CA GLY A 108 -1.34 -3.48 6.18
C GLY A 108 -2.11 -2.16 6.20
N ILE A 109 -3.20 -2.07 5.41
CA ILE A 109 -4.02 -0.86 5.34
C ILE A 109 -4.87 -0.70 6.60
N ALA A 110 -5.42 -1.79 7.13
CA ALA A 110 -6.17 -1.78 8.37
C ALA A 110 -5.31 -1.35 9.57
N MET A 111 -4.05 -1.80 9.64
CA MET A 111 -3.13 -1.34 10.67
C MET A 111 -2.81 0.14 10.52
N ALA A 112 -2.57 0.62 9.29
CA ALA A 112 -2.33 2.05 9.04
C ALA A 112 -3.52 2.90 9.51
N LEU A 113 -4.73 2.53 9.07
CA LEU A 113 -5.99 3.20 9.42
C LEU A 113 -6.27 3.14 10.92
N ASN A 114 -6.00 2.02 11.59
CA ASN A 114 -6.22 1.90 13.04
C ASN A 114 -5.22 2.76 13.86
N VAL A 115 -3.96 2.85 13.41
CA VAL A 115 -2.93 3.59 14.16
C VAL A 115 -3.16 5.10 14.10
N LEU A 116 -3.52 5.63 12.94
CA LEU A 116 -3.78 7.06 12.77
C LEU A 116 -5.24 7.44 13.03
N GLY A 117 -6.16 6.49 12.87
CA GLY A 117 -7.60 6.68 13.08
C GLY A 117 -8.12 7.93 12.37
N LYS A 118 -8.86 8.75 13.13
CA LYS A 118 -9.46 10.02 12.70
C LYS A 118 -8.48 11.10 12.21
N GLN A 119 -7.17 10.86 12.29
CA GLN A 119 -6.17 11.81 11.78
C GLN A 119 -6.01 11.71 10.26
N PHE A 120 -6.48 10.64 9.64
CA PHE A 120 -6.54 10.60 8.19
C PHE A 120 -7.68 11.48 7.68
N ASP A 121 -7.32 12.51 6.92
CA ASP A 121 -8.27 13.37 6.23
C ASP A 121 -8.89 12.63 5.02
N LYS A 122 -8.05 12.08 4.14
CA LYS A 122 -8.49 11.45 2.88
C LYS A 122 -7.63 10.26 2.46
N LEU A 123 -8.24 9.34 1.72
CA LEU A 123 -7.58 8.21 1.08
C LEU A 123 -7.28 8.56 -0.38
N LEU A 124 -6.00 8.55 -0.75
CA LEU A 124 -5.58 8.68 -2.14
C LEU A 124 -5.50 7.31 -2.80
N ASN A 125 -6.50 7.02 -3.64
CA ASN A 125 -6.61 5.80 -4.39
C ASN A 125 -5.87 5.91 -5.73
N VAL A 126 -4.64 5.41 -5.80
CA VAL A 126 -3.80 5.54 -7.00
C VAL A 126 -3.75 4.24 -7.80
N THR A 127 -3.96 4.33 -9.11
CA THR A 127 -3.83 3.24 -10.07
C THR A 127 -2.77 3.60 -11.09
N LEU A 128 -1.78 2.72 -11.27
CA LEU A 128 -0.66 2.90 -12.19
C LEU A 128 -0.74 1.84 -13.29
N CYS A 129 -0.76 2.28 -14.55
CA CYS A 129 -0.77 1.40 -15.71
C CYS A 129 0.43 1.73 -16.62
N TYR A 130 1.14 0.69 -17.06
CA TYR A 130 2.28 0.76 -17.97
C TYR A 130 1.93 0.01 -19.25
N PRO A 131 1.17 0.62 -20.18
CA PRO A 131 0.57 -0.08 -21.31
C PRO A 131 1.62 -0.70 -22.25
N ASP A 132 2.72 0.00 -22.52
CA ASP A 132 3.75 -0.45 -23.48
C ASP A 132 4.93 -1.19 -22.81
N ASN A 133 5.05 -1.15 -21.48
CA ASN A 133 6.20 -1.68 -20.73
C ASN A 133 5.76 -2.50 -19.50
N ASN A 134 4.92 -3.51 -19.71
CA ASN A 134 4.32 -4.30 -18.63
C ASN A 134 5.28 -5.29 -17.94
N ARG A 135 6.38 -5.69 -18.60
CA ARG A 135 7.30 -6.73 -18.10
C ARG A 135 8.33 -6.18 -17.11
N GLN A 136 9.02 -5.10 -17.44
CA GLN A 136 10.11 -4.54 -16.62
C GLN A 136 10.08 -3.00 -16.54
N PRO A 137 8.99 -2.40 -16.06
CA PRO A 137 8.81 -0.94 -16.08
C PRO A 137 9.93 -0.17 -15.35
N PHE A 138 10.56 -0.75 -14.33
CA PHE A 138 11.67 -0.09 -13.61
C PHE A 138 12.98 -0.06 -14.42
N PHE A 139 13.33 -1.16 -15.09
CA PHE A 139 14.52 -1.21 -15.93
C PHE A 139 14.32 -0.41 -17.22
N ASP A 140 13.11 -0.45 -17.78
CA ASP A 140 12.74 0.37 -18.93
C ASP A 140 12.81 1.86 -18.59
N MET A 141 12.41 2.25 -17.38
CA MET A 141 12.58 3.62 -16.90
C MET A 141 14.06 4.02 -16.79
N LEU A 142 14.90 3.18 -16.20
CA LEU A 142 16.34 3.45 -16.04
C LEU A 142 17.10 3.47 -17.37
N SER A 143 16.66 2.68 -18.34
CA SER A 143 17.26 2.60 -19.68
C SER A 143 16.66 3.59 -20.68
N GLY A 144 15.74 4.46 -20.25
CA GLY A 144 15.10 5.45 -21.11
C GLY A 144 14.11 4.87 -22.14
N LYS A 145 13.74 3.59 -22.00
CA LYS A 145 12.80 2.88 -22.89
C LYS A 145 11.35 2.97 -22.46
N LEU A 146 11.08 3.57 -21.30
CA LEU A 146 9.73 3.78 -20.81
C LEU A 146 9.05 4.88 -21.62
N THR A 147 8.11 4.51 -22.46
CA THR A 147 7.44 5.45 -23.37
C THR A 147 6.29 6.18 -22.69
N ARG A 148 5.44 5.44 -21.97
CA ARG A 148 4.19 5.98 -21.43
C ARG A 148 3.81 5.35 -20.09
N ILE A 149 3.29 6.21 -19.22
CA ILE A 149 2.70 5.83 -17.93
C ILE A 149 1.32 6.48 -17.84
N VAL A 150 0.31 5.69 -17.53
CA VAL A 150 -1.03 6.20 -17.22
C VAL A 150 -1.22 6.13 -15.72
N VAL A 151 -1.53 7.27 -15.10
CA VAL A 151 -1.77 7.37 -13.66
C VAL A 151 -3.16 7.93 -13.44
N HIS A 152 -3.98 7.14 -12.77
CA HIS A 152 -5.30 7.56 -12.31
C HIS A 152 -5.24 7.75 -10.79
N VAL A 153 -5.70 8.89 -10.31
CA VAL A 153 -5.72 9.25 -8.90
C VAL A 153 -7.15 9.63 -8.53
N ASP A 154 -7.73 8.86 -7.63
CA ASP A 154 -9.03 9.17 -7.04
C ASP A 154 -8.86 9.52 -5.56
N LEU A 155 -9.62 10.52 -5.10
CA LEU A 155 -9.56 11.03 -3.73
C LEU A 155 -10.84 10.63 -3.02
N GLN A 156 -10.74 9.66 -2.12
CA GLN A 156 -11.89 9.12 -1.42
C GLN A 156 -11.92 9.60 0.04
N PRO A 157 -13.09 10.00 0.57
CA PRO A 157 -13.24 10.23 1.99
C PRO A 157 -13.07 8.91 2.74
N ILE A 158 -12.45 8.96 3.90
CA ILE A 158 -12.37 7.78 4.77
C ILE A 158 -13.65 7.73 5.58
N ALA A 159 -14.53 6.80 5.21
CA ALA A 159 -15.75 6.56 5.95
C ALA A 159 -15.41 6.15 7.40
N ASP A 160 -16.21 6.61 8.36
CA ASP A 160 -16.05 6.24 9.78
C ASP A 160 -16.12 4.72 10.00
N GLU A 161 -16.80 4.00 9.10
CA GLU A 161 -16.87 2.54 9.08
C GLU A 161 -15.52 1.84 8.85
N LEU A 162 -14.50 2.57 8.39
CA LEU A 162 -13.14 2.07 8.22
C LEU A 162 -12.28 2.23 9.49
N HIS A 163 -12.83 2.85 10.53
CA HIS A 163 -12.20 2.97 11.84
C HIS A 163 -12.71 1.85 12.76
N GLY A 164 -11.84 0.92 13.13
CA GLY A 164 -12.21 -0.17 14.03
C GLY A 164 -11.10 -1.18 14.28
N ASP A 165 -11.38 -2.14 15.16
CA ASP A 165 -10.42 -3.15 15.58
C ASP A 165 -10.40 -4.35 14.62
N TYR A 166 -9.55 -4.26 13.59
CA TYR A 166 -9.33 -5.36 12.63
C TYR A 166 -8.78 -6.65 13.25
N ILE A 167 -8.18 -6.59 14.45
CA ILE A 167 -7.54 -7.74 15.08
C ILE A 167 -8.55 -8.54 15.88
N ASN A 168 -9.35 -7.86 16.72
CA ASN A 168 -10.24 -8.51 17.66
C ASN A 168 -11.69 -8.60 17.18
N ASP A 169 -12.13 -7.71 16.27
CA ASP A 169 -13.50 -7.72 15.75
C ASP A 169 -13.61 -8.44 14.40
N LYS A 170 -14.26 -9.61 14.42
CA LYS A 170 -14.50 -10.42 13.23
C LYS A 170 -15.50 -9.78 12.26
N SER A 171 -16.48 -9.04 12.77
CA SER A 171 -17.52 -8.41 11.97
C SER A 171 -16.93 -7.25 11.16
N PHE A 172 -16.21 -6.36 11.85
CA PHE A 172 -15.44 -5.29 11.25
C PHE A 172 -14.43 -5.81 10.22
N LYS A 173 -13.69 -6.87 10.57
CA LYS A 173 -12.74 -7.49 9.64
C LYS A 173 -13.41 -7.94 8.33
N ARG A 174 -14.60 -8.53 8.40
CA ARG A 174 -15.34 -8.98 7.21
C ARG A 174 -15.81 -7.79 6.37
N HIS A 175 -16.39 -6.77 7.02
CA HIS A 175 -16.83 -5.55 6.36
C HIS A 175 -15.67 -4.85 5.64
N PHE A 176 -14.54 -4.68 6.34
CA PHE A 176 -13.33 -4.07 5.80
C PHE A 176 -12.76 -4.84 4.60
N GLN A 177 -12.78 -6.18 4.66
CA GLN A 177 -12.35 -7.01 3.53
C GLN A 177 -13.29 -6.87 2.32
N GLN A 178 -14.60 -6.78 2.55
CA GLN A 178 -15.59 -6.57 1.48
C GLN A 178 -15.42 -5.20 0.82
N TRP A 179 -15.27 -4.14 1.62
CA TRP A 179 -14.96 -2.81 1.12
C TRP A 179 -13.69 -2.81 0.28
N LEU A 180 -12.60 -3.39 0.80
CA LEU A 180 -11.32 -3.41 0.10
C LEU A 180 -11.39 -4.21 -1.21
N ASN A 181 -12.09 -5.34 -1.21
CA ASN A 181 -12.29 -6.14 -2.42
C ASN A 181 -13.13 -5.41 -3.46
N SER A 182 -14.12 -4.62 -3.04
CA SER A 182 -14.95 -3.83 -3.96
C SER A 182 -14.11 -2.75 -4.65
N LEU A 183 -13.33 -2.00 -3.87
CA LEU A 183 -12.36 -1.04 -4.40
C LEU A 183 -11.34 -1.71 -5.34
N TRP A 184 -10.91 -2.93 -5.00
CA TRP A 184 -10.00 -3.72 -5.85
C TRP A 184 -10.64 -4.13 -7.17
N GLN A 185 -11.92 -4.52 -7.15
CA GLN A 185 -12.68 -4.88 -8.34
C GLN A 185 -12.82 -3.69 -9.29
N GLU A 186 -13.15 -2.51 -8.76
CA GLU A 186 -13.24 -1.26 -9.53
C GLU A 186 -11.90 -0.92 -10.19
N LYS A 187 -10.79 -1.10 -9.47
CA LYS A 187 -9.45 -0.93 -10.05
C LYS A 187 -9.15 -1.90 -11.16
N ASP A 188 -9.52 -3.17 -10.99
CA ASP A 188 -9.29 -4.20 -12.01
C ASP A 188 -10.02 -3.85 -13.31
N GLN A 189 -11.29 -3.42 -13.19
CA GLN A 189 -12.10 -2.96 -14.32
C GLN A 189 -11.51 -1.71 -14.98
N LEU A 190 -11.07 -0.73 -14.18
CA LEU A 190 -10.40 0.47 -14.67
C LEU A 190 -9.11 0.11 -15.42
N LEU A 191 -8.30 -0.81 -14.90
CA LEU A 191 -7.10 -1.27 -15.61
C LEU A 191 -7.44 -1.93 -16.93
N THR A 192 -8.47 -2.77 -16.97
CA THR A 192 -8.94 -3.36 -18.23
C THR A 192 -9.38 -2.29 -19.22
N SER A 193 -10.15 -1.28 -18.80
CA SER A 193 -10.61 -0.21 -19.69
C SER A 193 -9.46 0.68 -20.19
N LEU A 194 -8.49 0.98 -19.32
CA LEU A 194 -7.28 1.72 -19.67
C LEU A 194 -6.37 0.92 -20.62
N MET A 195 -6.34 -0.42 -20.53
CA MET A 195 -5.59 -1.26 -21.46
C MET A 195 -6.35 -1.46 -22.79
N SER A 196 -7.68 -1.55 -22.77
CA SER A 196 -8.50 -1.80 -23.97
C SER A 196 -8.65 -0.56 -24.85
N SER A 197 -8.92 0.60 -24.26
CA SER A 197 -9.05 1.87 -24.99
C SER A 197 -7.78 2.18 -25.81
N GLN A 198 -6.64 1.70 -25.34
CA GLN A 198 -5.33 1.91 -25.97
C GLN A 198 -5.02 0.95 -27.11
N ARG A 199 -5.77 -0.17 -27.24
CA ARG A 199 -5.70 -1.02 -28.44
C ARG A 199 -6.48 -0.43 -29.62
N GLN A 200 -7.36 0.54 -29.38
CA GLN A 200 -8.17 1.17 -30.43
C GLN A 200 -7.54 2.45 -31.01
N ASP A 201 -6.63 3.09 -30.27
CA ASP A 201 -5.89 4.30 -30.71
C ASP A 201 -4.57 3.98 -31.46
N LYS A 202 -4.28 2.70 -31.73
CA LYS A 202 -3.15 2.23 -32.55
C LYS A 202 -3.65 1.64 -33.86
#